data_AF-A0A0P6W3S0-F1
#
_entry.id   AF-A0A0P6W3S0-F1
#
_cell.length_a   1.000
_cell.length_b   1.000
_cell.length_c   1.000
_cell.angle_alpha   90.00
_cell.angle_beta   90.00
_cell.angle_gamma   90.00
#
_symmetry.space_group_name_H-M   'P 1'
#
loop_
_entity.id
_entity.type
_entity.pdbx_description
1 polymer ?
#
loop_
_entity_poly.entity_id
_entity_poly.type
_entity_poly.pdbx_seq_one_letter_code
_entity_poly.pdbx_strand_id
1 'polypeptide(L)'
;MGKLKVKIFDNKGITLIELLVTLTISAILLPVTYGALITGYKVYEKVSIDAQLREDADYVSSMVMKHLYSYPFDSIEECAPDQSSCIKFVNDSEKNVSSYSGKSFYDVKNEDVLHDEQTLELVHIDGKEQWSFNGEILATPSDFSGSTITTSCTSNPCKDAMIQMTYKVSHPKFNKTLELDSRFGF
;
A
#
# COMPACT_ATOMS: atom_id res chain seq x y z
N MET A 1 -33.22 -21.22 50.85
CA MET A 1 -32.93 -19.99 50.07
C MET A 1 -32.44 -18.91 51.02
N GLY A 2 -31.16 -18.93 51.37
CA GLY A 2 -30.54 -17.92 52.23
C GLY A 2 -30.14 -16.70 51.40
N LYS A 3 -30.76 -15.54 51.65
CA LYS A 3 -30.40 -14.28 50.99
C LYS A 3 -29.09 -13.77 51.58
N LEU A 4 -28.02 -13.76 50.78
CA LEU A 4 -26.80 -12.99 51.06
C LEU A 4 -27.15 -11.50 50.94
N LYS A 5 -27.38 -10.85 52.09
CA LYS A 5 -27.66 -9.42 52.18
C LYS A 5 -26.36 -8.73 52.62
N VAL A 6 -25.54 -8.34 51.66
CA VAL A 6 -24.31 -7.58 51.91
C VAL A 6 -24.70 -6.12 52.14
N LYS A 7 -24.41 -5.60 53.35
CA LYS A 7 -24.74 -4.23 53.77
C LYS A 7 -23.43 -3.51 54.13
N ILE A 8 -22.95 -2.68 53.20
CA ILE A 8 -21.61 -2.05 53.23
C ILE A 8 -21.61 -0.68 53.97
N PHE A 9 -22.65 -0.37 54.75
CA PHE A 9 -22.81 0.94 55.42
C PHE A 9 -22.96 0.79 56.94
N ASP A 10 -22.01 0.14 57.59
CA ASP A 10 -21.85 0.18 59.06
C ASP A 10 -20.42 0.63 59.38
N ASN A 11 -20.22 1.52 60.37
CA ASN A 11 -18.93 2.12 60.74
C ASN A 11 -17.96 1.11 61.42
N LYS A 12 -18.04 -0.18 61.08
CA LYS A 12 -17.38 -1.30 61.77
C LYS A 12 -16.14 -1.86 61.07
N GLY A 13 -15.65 -1.21 60.02
CA GLY A 13 -14.48 -1.68 59.27
C GLY A 13 -14.76 -2.94 58.44
N ILE A 14 -13.77 -3.35 57.64
CA ILE A 14 -13.87 -4.52 56.74
C ILE A 14 -13.64 -5.80 57.54
N THR A 15 -14.50 -6.80 57.37
CA THR A 15 -14.30 -8.11 58.00
C THR A 15 -13.24 -8.91 57.24
N LEU A 16 -12.39 -9.67 57.97
CA LEU A 16 -11.30 -10.46 57.38
C LEU A 16 -11.79 -11.43 56.29
N ILE A 17 -12.97 -12.01 56.50
CA ILE A 17 -13.57 -12.97 55.57
C ILE A 17 -14.01 -12.31 54.26
N GLU A 18 -14.54 -11.09 54.32
CA GLU A 18 -14.98 -10.34 53.14
C GLU A 18 -13.79 -9.91 52.28
N LEU A 19 -12.68 -9.53 52.92
CA LEU A 19 -11.41 -9.26 52.24
C LEU A 19 -10.82 -10.53 51.61
N LEU A 20 -10.85 -11.67 52.30
CA LEU A 20 -10.33 -12.93 51.77
C LEU A 20 -11.13 -13.41 50.54
N VAL A 21 -12.46 -13.30 50.60
CA VAL A 21 -13.36 -13.68 49.49
C VAL A 21 -13.15 -12.77 48.28
N THR A 22 -13.03 -11.45 48.47
CA THR A 22 -12.78 -10.53 47.34
C THR A 22 -11.42 -10.75 46.71
N LEU A 23 -10.39 -11.02 47.51
CA LEU A 23 -9.03 -11.29 47.02
C LEU A 23 -8.97 -12.62 46.25
N THR A 24 -9.62 -13.68 46.76
CA THR A 24 -9.70 -14.97 46.05
C THR A 24 -10.45 -14.87 44.72
N ILE A 25 -11.59 -14.16 44.66
CA ILE A 25 -12.30 -13.93 43.40
C ILE A 25 -11.43 -13.11 42.43
N SER A 26 -10.78 -12.06 42.92
CA SER A 26 -9.91 -11.21 42.09
C SER A 26 -8.70 -11.97 41.55
N ALA A 27 -8.10 -12.86 42.35
CA ALA A 27 -6.97 -13.68 41.94
C ALA A 27 -7.30 -14.63 40.78
N ILE A 28 -8.58 -15.02 40.63
CA ILE A 28 -9.05 -15.83 39.49
C ILE A 28 -9.38 -14.92 38.29
N LEU A 29 -10.02 -13.78 38.54
CA LEU A 29 -10.54 -12.92 37.47
C LEU A 29 -9.45 -12.08 36.77
N LEU A 30 -8.49 -11.56 37.53
CA LEU A 30 -7.44 -10.69 37.01
C LEU A 30 -6.55 -11.37 35.96
N PRO A 31 -6.06 -12.61 36.15
CA PRO A 31 -5.24 -13.27 35.13
C PRO A 31 -6.00 -13.50 33.81
N VAL A 32 -7.28 -13.86 33.90
CA VAL A 32 -8.13 -14.11 32.71
C VAL A 32 -8.33 -12.82 31.91
N THR A 33 -8.72 -11.74 32.59
CA THR A 33 -8.93 -10.44 31.94
C THR A 33 -7.64 -9.87 31.39
N TYR A 34 -6.54 -9.95 32.15
CA TYR A 34 -5.22 -9.47 31.71
C TYR A 34 -4.68 -10.26 30.51
N GLY A 35 -4.86 -11.59 30.50
CA GLY A 35 -4.49 -12.43 29.37
C GLY A 35 -5.26 -12.07 28.09
N ALA A 36 -6.57 -11.85 28.20
CA ALA A 36 -7.39 -11.38 27.09
C ALA A 36 -6.95 -9.99 26.58
N LEU A 37 -6.66 -9.05 27.48
CA LEU A 37 -6.19 -7.71 27.13
C LEU A 37 -4.84 -7.72 26.41
N ILE A 38 -3.86 -8.48 26.90
CA ILE A 38 -2.55 -8.61 26.23
C ILE A 38 -2.72 -9.21 24.83
N THR A 39 -3.55 -10.24 24.71
CA THR A 39 -3.79 -10.90 23.42
C THR A 39 -4.47 -9.93 22.45
N GLY A 40 -5.49 -9.20 22.92
CA GLY A 40 -6.15 -8.17 22.14
C GLY A 40 -5.20 -7.07 21.68
N TYR A 41 -4.33 -6.58 22.57
CA TYR A 41 -3.34 -5.56 22.24
C TYR A 41 -2.37 -6.02 21.16
N LYS A 42 -1.82 -7.24 21.27
CA LYS A 42 -0.90 -7.80 20.26
C LYS A 42 -1.56 -7.98 18.91
N VAL A 43 -2.82 -8.42 18.89
CA VAL A 43 -3.59 -8.56 17.64
C VAL A 43 -3.85 -7.20 17.02
N TYR A 44 -4.25 -6.21 17.83
CA TYR A 44 -4.46 -4.85 17.37
C TYR A 44 -3.18 -4.25 16.75
N GLU A 45 -2.04 -4.35 17.45
CA GLU A 45 -0.76 -3.87 16.95
C GLU A 45 -0.40 -4.52 15.61
N LYS A 46 -0.53 -5.85 15.51
CA LYS A 46 -0.25 -6.59 14.27
C LYS A 46 -1.12 -6.13 13.10
N VAL A 47 -2.44 -5.99 13.33
CA VAL A 47 -3.39 -5.55 12.30
C VAL A 47 -3.13 -4.10 11.90
N SER A 48 -2.81 -3.24 12.86
CA SER A 48 -2.52 -1.82 12.59
C SER A 48 -1.25 -1.63 11.75
N ILE A 49 -0.21 -2.44 12.00
CA ILE A 49 1.02 -2.43 11.19
C ILE A 49 0.72 -2.90 9.76
N ASP A 50 -0.06 -3.97 9.61
CA ASP A 50 -0.44 -4.49 8.28
C ASP A 50 -1.27 -3.49 7.48
N ALA A 51 -2.18 -2.78 8.15
CA ALA A 51 -2.97 -1.74 7.52
C ALA A 51 -2.07 -0.61 7.01
N GLN A 52 -1.13 -0.11 7.82
CA GLN A 52 -0.20 0.95 7.42
C GLN A 52 0.67 0.54 6.21
N LEU A 53 1.26 -0.66 6.23
CA LEU A 53 2.09 -1.14 5.11
C LEU A 53 1.26 -1.29 3.82
N ARG A 54 0.00 -1.72 3.94
CA ARG A 54 -0.91 -1.83 2.79
C ARG A 54 -1.32 -0.45 2.26
N GLU A 55 -1.65 0.49 3.14
CA GLU A 55 -2.00 1.86 2.76
C GLU A 55 -0.86 2.54 1.98
N ASP A 56 0.39 2.34 2.39
CA ASP A 56 1.56 2.85 1.68
C ASP A 56 1.71 2.23 0.27
N ALA A 57 1.49 0.92 0.14
CA ALA A 57 1.54 0.24 -1.15
C ALA A 57 0.38 0.65 -2.08
N ASP A 58 -0.83 0.80 -1.52
CA ASP A 58 -2.01 1.22 -2.26
C ASP A 58 -1.89 2.68 -2.71
N TYR A 59 -1.27 3.54 -1.88
CA TYR A 59 -0.94 4.92 -2.25
C TYR A 59 0.01 4.95 -3.46
N VAL A 60 1.12 4.20 -3.42
CA VAL A 60 2.04 4.10 -4.55
C VAL A 60 1.32 3.58 -5.79
N SER A 61 0.56 2.48 -5.67
CA SER A 61 -0.21 1.92 -6.78
C SER A 61 -1.19 2.91 -7.38
N SER A 62 -1.88 3.69 -6.55
CA SER A 62 -2.84 4.71 -6.99
C SER A 62 -2.16 5.87 -7.70
N MET A 63 -1.00 6.29 -7.21
CA MET A 63 -0.20 7.33 -7.85
C MET A 63 0.36 6.86 -9.19
N VAL A 64 0.95 5.66 -9.24
CA VAL A 64 1.38 5.03 -10.50
C VAL A 64 0.22 4.99 -11.49
N MET A 65 -0.95 4.49 -11.07
CA MET A 65 -2.13 4.42 -11.92
C MET A 65 -2.61 5.79 -12.42
N LYS A 66 -2.61 6.78 -11.52
CA LYS A 66 -2.93 8.18 -11.88
C LYS A 66 -1.99 8.68 -12.97
N HIS A 67 -0.68 8.43 -12.83
CA HIS A 67 0.31 8.84 -13.82
C HIS A 67 0.11 8.11 -15.16
N LEU A 68 -0.05 6.79 -15.12
CA LEU A 68 -0.34 5.96 -16.30
C LEU A 68 -1.54 6.47 -17.10
N TYR A 69 -2.65 6.82 -16.44
CA TYR A 69 -3.83 7.32 -17.14
C TYR A 69 -3.78 8.81 -17.49
N SER A 70 -2.88 9.58 -16.89
CA SER A 70 -2.70 10.99 -17.21
C SER A 70 -1.74 11.23 -18.38
N TYR A 71 -0.84 10.28 -18.64
CA TYR A 71 0.16 10.36 -19.68
C TYR A 71 -0.28 9.56 -20.91
N PRO A 72 -0.46 10.19 -22.09
CA PRO A 72 -0.69 9.45 -23.32
C PRO A 72 0.62 8.83 -23.79
N PHE A 73 0.80 7.52 -23.60
CA PHE A 73 1.95 6.78 -24.12
C PHE A 73 1.50 5.77 -25.18
N ASP A 74 2.38 5.47 -26.12
CA ASP A 74 2.16 4.55 -27.23
C ASP A 74 2.81 3.17 -27.00
N SER A 75 3.93 3.17 -26.28
CA SER A 75 4.68 1.96 -26.00
C SER A 75 5.38 2.00 -24.65
N ILE A 76 5.78 0.82 -24.20
CA ILE A 76 6.57 0.64 -22.99
C ILE A 76 7.87 -0.07 -23.32
N GLU A 77 8.96 0.41 -22.71
CA GLU A 77 10.30 -0.15 -22.83
C GLU A 77 10.95 -0.33 -21.46
N GLU A 78 11.84 -1.31 -21.32
CA GLU A 78 12.66 -1.46 -20.12
C GLU A 78 13.83 -0.46 -20.17
N CYS A 79 14.16 0.18 -19.04
CA CYS A 79 15.20 1.22 -19.02
C CYS A 79 16.59 0.70 -19.39
N ALA A 80 16.91 -0.53 -18.97
CA ALA A 80 18.13 -1.23 -19.32
C ALA A 80 17.89 -2.75 -19.26
N PRO A 81 18.56 -3.54 -20.12
CA PRO A 81 18.53 -4.99 -19.98
C PRO A 81 19.04 -5.37 -18.59
N ASP A 82 18.27 -6.20 -17.87
CA ASP A 82 18.51 -6.69 -16.51
C ASP A 82 18.17 -5.74 -15.34
N GLN A 83 17.57 -4.56 -15.58
CA GLN A 83 17.02 -3.73 -14.49
C GLN A 83 15.53 -4.04 -14.27
N SER A 84 15.24 -4.93 -13.31
CA SER A 84 13.86 -5.32 -12.93
C SER A 84 13.11 -4.28 -12.09
N SER A 85 13.60 -3.05 -12.00
CA SER A 85 13.05 -1.98 -11.16
C SER A 85 12.76 -0.68 -11.92
N CYS A 86 12.91 -0.66 -13.25
CA CYS A 86 12.74 0.56 -14.07
C CYS A 86 12.01 0.28 -15.39
N ILE A 87 10.98 1.07 -15.65
CA ILE A 87 10.22 1.05 -16.91
C ILE A 87 10.14 2.46 -17.48
N LYS A 88 10.20 2.56 -18.81
CA LYS A 88 9.97 3.77 -19.60
C LYS A 88 8.65 3.71 -20.35
N PHE A 89 7.92 4.81 -20.33
CA PHE A 89 6.71 5.06 -21.12
C PHE A 89 7.08 6.03 -22.23
N VAL A 90 6.91 5.59 -23.48
CA VAL A 90 7.31 6.35 -24.67
C VAL A 90 6.06 6.84 -25.38
N ASN A 91 6.05 8.13 -25.72
CA ASN A 91 5.01 8.75 -26.53
C ASN A 91 5.63 9.26 -27.84
N ASP A 92 5.18 8.67 -28.96
CA ASP A 92 5.68 9.01 -30.29
C ASP A 92 4.61 9.68 -31.17
N SER A 93 3.33 9.63 -30.77
CA SER A 93 2.22 10.12 -31.58
C SER A 93 1.10 10.80 -30.77
N GLU A 94 0.58 11.91 -31.27
CA GLU A 94 -0.60 12.57 -30.74
C GLU A 94 -1.75 12.47 -31.74
N LYS A 95 -2.95 12.23 -31.21
CA LYS A 95 -4.18 12.22 -32.00
C LYS A 95 -4.77 13.63 -31.97
N ASN A 96 -4.65 14.33 -33.09
CA ASN A 96 -5.25 15.65 -33.24
C ASN A 96 -6.62 15.53 -33.92
N VAL A 97 -7.62 16.21 -33.35
CA VAL A 97 -8.99 16.20 -33.86
C VAL A 97 -9.22 17.52 -34.60
N SER A 98 -9.24 17.45 -35.93
CA SER A 98 -9.53 18.60 -36.78
C SER A 98 -11.02 18.66 -37.15
N SER A 99 -11.56 19.88 -37.24
CA SER A 99 -12.98 20.10 -37.58
C SER A 99 -13.20 19.97 -39.10
N TYR A 100 -14.05 19.00 -39.45
CA TYR A 100 -14.75 18.72 -40.71
C TYR A 100 -14.12 19.10 -42.08
N SER A 101 -13.83 18.05 -42.87
CA SER A 101 -13.82 18.10 -44.35
C SER A 101 -14.84 17.10 -44.93
N GLY A 102 -16.05 17.58 -45.21
CA GLY A 102 -16.97 17.04 -46.21
C GLY A 102 -17.79 15.75 -45.93
N LYS A 103 -17.34 14.80 -45.09
CA LYS A 103 -18.09 13.53 -44.87
C LYS A 103 -18.11 12.97 -43.43
N SER A 104 -17.26 13.44 -42.52
CA SER A 104 -17.23 13.02 -41.11
C SER A 104 -17.12 14.24 -40.22
N PHE A 105 -17.92 14.31 -39.14
CA PHE A 105 -17.94 15.41 -38.16
C PHE A 105 -16.54 15.78 -37.62
N TYR A 106 -15.62 14.81 -37.61
CA TYR A 106 -14.24 14.96 -37.17
C TYR A 106 -13.30 14.18 -38.09
N ASP A 107 -12.11 14.73 -38.32
CA ASP A 107 -10.98 14.02 -38.94
C ASP A 107 -9.87 13.89 -37.90
N VAL A 108 -9.56 12.64 -37.53
CA VAL A 108 -8.52 12.29 -36.55
C VAL A 108 -7.24 12.06 -37.34
N LYS A 109 -6.30 12.98 -37.22
CA LYS A 109 -4.98 12.83 -37.82
C LYS A 109 -4.01 12.42 -36.72
N ASN A 110 -3.22 11.39 -36.99
CA ASN A 110 -2.05 11.09 -36.20
C ASN A 110 -0.96 12.06 -36.68
N GLU A 111 -0.52 12.93 -35.80
CA GLU A 111 0.67 13.76 -36.03
C GLU A 111 1.80 13.15 -35.21
N ASP A 112 2.97 12.96 -35.83
CA ASP A 112 4.18 12.54 -35.14
C ASP A 112 4.61 13.66 -34.19
N VAL A 113 4.87 13.33 -32.93
CA VAL A 113 5.15 14.31 -31.86
C VAL A 113 6.64 14.33 -31.54
N LEU A 114 7.06 15.37 -30.82
CA LEU A 114 8.33 15.37 -30.12
C LEU A 114 8.36 14.18 -29.14
N HIS A 115 9.29 13.26 -29.37
CA HIS A 115 9.54 12.11 -28.51
C HIS A 115 9.59 12.52 -27.03
N ASP A 116 8.62 12.05 -26.25
CA ASP A 116 8.52 12.29 -24.81
C ASP A 116 8.61 10.94 -24.07
N GLU A 117 9.38 10.95 -22.98
CA GLU A 117 9.65 9.76 -22.18
C GLU A 117 9.36 10.07 -20.71
N GLN A 118 8.61 9.19 -20.04
CA GLN A 118 8.44 9.20 -18.60
C GLN A 118 8.93 7.90 -18.01
N THR A 119 9.56 7.94 -16.84
CA THR A 119 10.15 6.77 -16.20
C THR A 119 9.48 6.46 -14.87
N LEU A 120 9.23 5.18 -14.60
CA LEU A 120 8.87 4.68 -13.28
C LEU A 120 10.01 3.82 -12.78
N GLU A 121 10.60 4.21 -11.66
CA GLU A 121 11.78 3.55 -11.13
C GLU A 121 11.82 3.54 -9.60
N LEU A 122 12.61 2.61 -9.06
CA LEU A 122 12.91 2.54 -7.64
C LEU A 122 14.23 3.30 -7.35
N VAL A 123 14.16 4.34 -6.53
CA VAL A 123 15.29 5.20 -6.19
C VAL A 123 15.67 5.06 -4.71
N HIS A 124 16.97 5.12 -4.43
CA HIS A 124 17.49 5.08 -3.07
C HIS A 124 17.61 6.49 -2.47
N ILE A 125 16.85 6.76 -1.40
CA ILE A 125 16.78 8.07 -0.75
C ILE A 125 16.82 7.88 0.76
N ASP A 126 17.70 8.60 1.44
CA ASP A 126 17.81 8.60 2.92
C ASP A 126 17.90 7.20 3.55
N GLY A 127 18.56 6.25 2.87
CA GLY A 127 18.76 4.89 3.37
C GLY A 127 17.59 3.93 3.14
N LYS A 128 16.57 4.32 2.38
CA LYS A 128 15.44 3.47 1.97
C LYS A 128 15.20 3.55 0.46
N GLU A 129 14.55 2.55 -0.10
CA GLU A 129 14.11 2.55 -1.50
C GLU A 129 12.68 3.09 -1.60
N GLN A 130 12.45 4.03 -2.51
CA GLN A 130 11.16 4.66 -2.77
C GLN A 130 10.86 4.69 -4.26
N TRP A 131 9.58 4.63 -4.63
CA TRP A 131 9.18 4.76 -6.02
C TRP A 131 9.26 6.23 -6.47
N SER A 132 9.76 6.43 -7.68
CA SER A 132 9.84 7.72 -8.36
C SER A 132 9.16 7.60 -9.70
N PHE A 133 8.35 8.61 -10.04
CA PHE A 133 7.75 8.74 -11.35
C PHE A 133 8.24 10.03 -12.00
N ASN A 134 9.02 9.92 -13.08
CA ASN A 134 9.64 11.02 -13.79
C ASN A 134 10.42 11.99 -12.87
N GLY A 135 11.12 11.43 -11.88
CA GLY A 135 11.85 12.18 -10.86
C GLY A 135 11.01 12.71 -9.68
N GLU A 136 9.68 12.61 -9.73
CA GLU A 136 8.80 12.91 -8.60
C GLU A 136 8.74 11.72 -7.64
N ILE A 137 9.22 11.92 -6.42
CA ILE A 137 9.28 10.87 -5.41
C ILE A 137 7.89 10.65 -4.80
N LEU A 138 7.41 9.41 -4.85
CA LEU A 138 6.20 8.98 -4.15
C LEU A 138 6.54 8.76 -2.67
N ALA A 139 6.57 9.86 -1.92
CA ALA A 139 7.03 9.87 -0.54
C ALA A 139 6.12 9.08 0.40
N THR A 140 6.64 7.97 0.94
CA THR A 140 6.01 7.17 1.99
C THR A 140 6.96 7.00 3.18
N PRO A 141 6.45 6.70 4.39
CA PRO A 141 7.32 6.36 5.53
C PRO A 141 7.99 5.00 5.38
N SER A 142 7.41 4.09 4.58
CA SER A 142 7.94 2.75 4.32
C SER A 142 9.11 2.70 3.34
N ASP A 143 9.84 1.59 3.40
CA ASP A 143 10.94 1.20 2.53
C ASP A 143 10.48 0.07 1.61
N PHE A 144 10.66 0.29 0.31
CA PHE A 144 10.27 -0.62 -0.77
C PHE A 144 11.42 -1.51 -1.25
N SER A 145 12.48 -1.66 -0.44
CA SER A 145 13.67 -2.40 -0.82
C SER A 145 13.39 -3.82 -1.33
N GLY A 146 13.81 -4.09 -2.56
CA GLY A 146 13.58 -5.37 -3.25
C GLY A 146 12.20 -5.52 -3.90
N SER A 147 11.45 -4.43 -4.04
CA SER A 147 10.29 -4.39 -4.94
C SER A 147 10.74 -4.47 -6.40
N THR A 148 9.90 -5.05 -7.25
CA THR A 148 10.22 -5.22 -8.68
C THR A 148 9.05 -4.79 -9.55
N ILE A 149 9.38 -4.44 -10.79
CA ILE A 149 8.42 -4.13 -11.85
C ILE A 149 8.84 -4.86 -13.13
N THR A 150 7.89 -5.55 -13.74
CA THR A 150 8.12 -6.31 -14.97
C THR A 150 6.99 -6.07 -15.96
N THR A 151 7.31 -6.13 -17.24
CA THR A 151 6.31 -6.08 -18.32
C THR A 151 6.21 -7.43 -18.99
N SER A 152 4.98 -7.85 -19.28
CA SER A 152 4.72 -8.95 -20.20
C SER A 152 3.99 -8.42 -21.43
N CYS A 153 4.67 -8.51 -22.57
CA CYS A 153 4.24 -8.00 -23.88
C CYS A 153 4.17 -9.13 -24.89
N THR A 154 3.16 -9.11 -25.77
CA THR A 154 3.02 -10.09 -26.86
C THR A 154 3.50 -9.57 -28.22
N SER A 155 3.75 -8.27 -28.37
CA SER A 155 4.20 -7.63 -29.63
C SER A 155 5.39 -6.70 -29.42
N ASN A 156 6.14 -6.44 -30.50
CA ASN A 156 7.21 -5.42 -30.52
C ASN A 156 6.96 -4.45 -31.70
N PRO A 157 6.74 -3.14 -31.47
CA PRO A 157 6.71 -2.43 -30.19
C PRO A 157 5.55 -2.89 -29.29
N CYS A 158 5.74 -2.78 -27.98
CA CYS A 158 4.77 -3.24 -27.00
C CYS A 158 3.63 -2.22 -26.86
N LYS A 159 2.53 -2.48 -27.58
CA LYS A 159 1.33 -1.62 -27.59
C LYS A 159 0.24 -2.08 -26.62
N ASP A 160 0.21 -3.39 -26.34
CA ASP A 160 -0.65 -4.00 -25.34
C ASP A 160 0.27 -4.76 -24.37
N ALA A 161 0.26 -4.39 -23.09
CA ALA A 161 1.09 -5.04 -22.08
C ALA A 161 0.38 -5.22 -20.75
N MET A 162 0.87 -6.20 -19.99
CA MET A 162 0.58 -6.30 -18.57
C MET A 162 1.83 -5.92 -17.77
N ILE A 163 1.73 -4.80 -17.08
CA ILE A 163 2.69 -4.33 -16.08
C ILE A 163 2.39 -5.07 -14.78
N GLN A 164 3.36 -5.81 -14.25
CA GLN A 164 3.29 -6.44 -12.96
C GLN A 164 4.25 -5.76 -12.00
N MET A 165 3.73 -5.29 -10.87
CA MET A 165 4.52 -4.72 -9.78
C MET A 165 4.43 -5.65 -8.57
N THR A 166 5.56 -6.07 -8.04
CA THR A 166 5.66 -6.80 -6.78
C THR A 166 6.25 -5.86 -5.74
N TYR A 167 5.41 -5.40 -4.81
CA TYR A 167 5.81 -4.53 -3.72
C TYR A 167 6.30 -5.36 -2.55
N LYS A 168 7.51 -5.05 -2.08
CA LYS A 168 8.05 -5.54 -0.82
C LYS A 168 8.18 -4.36 0.14
N VAL A 169 7.18 -4.20 1.00
CA VAL A 169 7.03 -3.02 1.84
C VAL A 169 7.44 -3.35 3.26
N SER A 170 8.39 -2.60 3.81
CA SER A 170 8.84 -2.70 5.19
C SER A 170 8.85 -1.32 5.83
N HIS A 171 8.78 -1.26 7.16
CA HIS A 171 8.78 0.02 7.87
C HIS A 171 9.86 0.00 8.96
N PRO A 172 10.68 1.07 9.11
CA PRO A 172 11.85 1.04 10.01
C PRO A 172 11.50 0.81 11.48
N LYS A 173 10.27 1.16 11.90
CA LYS A 173 9.79 0.94 13.28
C LYS A 173 9.22 -0.46 13.51
N PHE A 174 8.90 -1.21 12.46
CA PHE A 174 8.20 -2.48 12.55
C PHE A 174 9.05 -3.59 11.92
N ASN A 175 9.37 -4.64 12.68
CA ASN A 175 10.11 -5.79 12.15
C ASN A 175 9.17 -6.71 11.35
N LYS A 176 8.56 -6.17 10.30
CA LYS A 176 7.62 -6.86 9.43
C LYS A 176 7.74 -6.34 8.00
N THR A 177 7.65 -7.27 7.07
CA THR A 177 7.59 -7.00 5.64
C THR A 177 6.28 -7.55 5.10
N LEU A 178 5.64 -6.78 4.23
CA LEU A 178 4.44 -7.15 3.51
C LEU A 178 4.78 -7.28 2.02
N GLU A 179 4.36 -8.37 1.40
CA GLU A 179 4.49 -8.60 -0.04
C GLU A 179 3.12 -8.47 -0.70
N LEU A 180 3.03 -7.64 -1.74
CA LEU A 180 1.80 -7.37 -2.48
C LEU A 180 2.09 -7.41 -3.97
N ASP A 181 1.22 -8.08 -4.72
CA ASP A 181 1.30 -8.11 -6.18
C ASP A 181 0.19 -7.26 -6.78
N SER A 182 0.58 -6.38 -7.71
CA SER A 182 -0.34 -5.60 -8.52
C SER A 182 -0.10 -5.88 -10.00
N ARG A 183 -1.18 -5.88 -10.78
CA ARG A 183 -1.16 -6.10 -12.23
C ARG A 183 -2.04 -5.07 -12.90
N PHE A 184 -1.47 -4.41 -13.90
CA PHE A 184 -2.12 -3.37 -14.68
C PHE A 184 -2.03 -3.73 -16.15
N GLY A 185 -3.17 -3.79 -16.83
CA GLY A 185 -3.24 -3.95 -18.28
C GLY A 185 -3.59 -2.62 -18.92
N PHE A 186 -2.99 -2.34 -20.07
CA PHE A 186 -3.40 -1.28 -20.98
C PHE A 186 -3.51 -1.83 -22.38
#